data_AF-A0A7X7UX51-F1
#
_entry.id   AF-A0A7X7UX51-F1
#
_cell.length_a   1.000
_cell.length_b   1.000
_cell.length_c   1.000
_cell.angle_alpha   90.00
_cell.angle_beta   90.00
_cell.angle_gamma   90.00
#
_symmetry.space_group_name_H-M   'P 1'
#
loop_
_entity.id
_entity.type
_entity.pdbx_description
1 polymer ?
#
loop_
_entity_poly.entity_id
_entity_poly.type
_entity_poly.pdbx_seq_one_letter_code
_entity_poly.pdbx_strand_id
1 'polypeptide(L)'
;GKGFEFWDNDLVADAGGDASSFSNGIILGKLLKIKDTLNCSWWEARFRARATADRNEPNRNNIDTIDGIHWCKENGFGIINVANAIAYTGDIPLDPYRRRIGDVGSLTLTRAEDYISIAYDEITNATSYEVQMETDGEWIDYTESTYTWTEKGTYKFRYRGKMVDPDNGNIEYSEWAEGTAVITMTPGTITVTNSNYTDNSITIQAIQDCSDYEIFRKVGGSNFIKLTTSGLTHTDADTVNFIYHYRYRGYNRYNNVYSEWSEEAVIRGMPLFQKLSIVVKEQI
;
A
#
# COMPACT_ATOMS: atom_id res chain seq x y z
N GLY A 1 -28.95 -3.31 19.03
CA GLY A 1 -29.23 -1.95 18.52
C GLY A 1 -28.71 -0.88 19.46
N LYS A 2 -29.11 0.40 19.23
CA LYS A 2 -28.75 1.56 20.08
C LYS A 2 -29.66 1.76 21.31
N GLY A 3 -30.70 0.94 21.48
CA GLY A 3 -31.68 1.04 22.58
C GLY A 3 -31.43 0.09 23.76
N PHE A 4 -32.19 0.26 24.84
CA PHE A 4 -32.25 -0.71 25.95
C PHE A 4 -33.19 -1.86 25.55
N GLU A 5 -32.61 -3.04 25.29
CA GLU A 5 -33.31 -4.23 24.75
C GLU A 5 -33.52 -5.31 25.85
N PHE A 6 -33.67 -4.89 27.10
CA PHE A 6 -33.76 -5.74 28.30
C PHE A 6 -35.09 -5.54 29.03
N TRP A 7 -35.46 -6.54 29.85
CA TRP A 7 -36.64 -6.52 30.70
C TRP A 7 -36.22 -6.71 32.16
N ASP A 8 -37.00 -6.17 33.10
CA ASP A 8 -36.84 -6.42 34.52
C ASP A 8 -38.23 -6.48 35.18
N ASN A 9 -38.40 -7.39 36.14
CA ASN A 9 -39.64 -7.51 36.89
C ASN A 9 -39.78 -6.30 37.81
N ASP A 10 -40.69 -5.39 37.47
CA ASP A 10 -41.16 -4.40 38.44
C ASP A 10 -41.94 -5.13 39.54
N LEU A 11 -41.65 -4.82 40.80
CA LEU A 11 -42.33 -5.42 41.96
C LEU A 11 -43.74 -4.82 42.18
N VAL A 12 -44.19 -3.92 41.31
CA VAL A 12 -45.53 -3.36 41.33
C VAL A 12 -46.46 -4.22 40.47
N ALA A 13 -47.40 -4.88 41.16
CA ALA A 13 -48.37 -5.81 40.58
C ALA A 13 -49.19 -5.21 39.43
N ASP A 14 -49.54 -6.08 38.47
CA ASP A 14 -50.25 -5.86 37.21
C ASP A 14 -49.46 -5.18 36.09
N ALA A 15 -48.63 -5.99 35.42
CA ALA A 15 -48.09 -5.69 34.10
C ALA A 15 -49.23 -5.60 33.06
N GLY A 16 -49.67 -4.37 32.76
CA GLY A 16 -50.45 -4.10 31.55
C GLY A 16 -49.65 -4.44 30.28
N GLY A 17 -50.33 -4.64 29.16
CA GLY A 17 -49.79 -5.14 27.88
C GLY A 17 -48.65 -4.33 27.22
N ASP A 18 -48.18 -3.25 27.86
CA ASP A 18 -47.06 -2.39 27.45
C ASP A 18 -45.93 -2.35 28.51
N ALA A 19 -45.66 -3.48 29.16
CA ALA A 19 -44.61 -3.63 30.18
C ALA A 19 -43.17 -3.40 29.69
N SER A 20 -42.96 -3.04 28.42
CA SER A 20 -41.65 -2.65 27.87
C SER A 20 -41.17 -1.25 28.32
N SER A 21 -41.86 -0.56 29.25
CA SER A 21 -41.62 0.89 29.46
C SER A 21 -41.35 1.38 30.90
N PHE A 22 -41.56 0.59 31.96
CA PHE A 22 -41.40 1.07 33.35
C PHE A 22 -40.06 0.72 34.03
N SER A 23 -39.35 -0.31 33.58
CA SER A 23 -38.11 -0.79 34.21
C SER A 23 -36.82 -0.10 33.72
N ASN A 24 -36.92 0.96 32.89
CA ASN A 24 -35.77 1.59 32.23
C ASN A 24 -34.69 2.09 33.22
N GLY A 25 -35.10 2.64 34.37
CA GLY A 25 -34.17 3.10 35.41
C GLY A 25 -33.46 1.94 36.11
N ILE A 26 -34.16 0.83 36.36
CA ILE A 26 -33.58 -0.36 37.00
C ILE A 26 -32.60 -1.04 36.05
N ILE A 27 -32.98 -1.20 34.78
CA ILE A 27 -32.11 -1.73 33.72
C ILE A 27 -30.84 -0.89 33.59
N LEU A 28 -30.97 0.44 33.53
CA LEU A 28 -29.83 1.34 33.46
C LEU A 28 -28.94 1.22 34.71
N GLY A 29 -29.53 1.14 35.90
CA GLY A 29 -28.79 0.96 37.15
C GLY A 29 -28.00 -0.35 37.19
N LYS A 30 -28.60 -1.45 36.72
CA LYS A 30 -27.92 -2.74 36.60
C LYS A 30 -26.77 -2.69 35.61
N LEU A 31 -26.97 -2.10 34.43
CA LEU A 31 -25.92 -1.94 33.42
C LEU A 31 -24.79 -1.01 33.90
N LEU A 32 -25.13 0.10 34.58
CA LEU A 32 -24.15 1.00 35.19
C LEU A 32 -23.34 0.28 36.25
N LYS A 33 -23.97 -0.53 37.11
CA LYS A 33 -23.27 -1.33 38.12
C LYS A 33 -22.27 -2.30 37.49
N ILE A 34 -22.63 -2.99 36.41
CA ILE A 34 -21.72 -3.88 35.68
C ILE A 34 -20.55 -3.06 35.12
N LYS A 35 -20.87 -1.97 34.41
CA LYS A 35 -19.89 -1.08 33.79
C LYS A 35 -18.88 -0.54 34.79
N ASP A 36 -19.34 0.02 35.90
CA ASP A 36 -18.49 0.66 36.91
C ASP A 36 -17.66 -0.37 37.67
N THR A 37 -18.24 -1.54 37.97
CA THR A 37 -17.51 -2.61 38.68
C THR A 37 -16.35 -3.16 37.84
N LEU A 38 -16.54 -3.27 36.52
CA LEU A 38 -15.53 -3.81 35.59
C LEU A 38 -14.66 -2.73 34.93
N ASN A 39 -14.97 -1.44 35.15
CA ASN A 39 -14.40 -0.31 34.41
C ASN A 39 -14.40 -0.53 32.88
N CYS A 40 -15.50 -1.05 32.34
CA CYS A 40 -15.59 -1.45 30.92
C CYS A 40 -16.42 -0.46 30.08
N SER A 41 -16.57 -0.74 28.78
CA SER A 41 -17.43 0.06 27.89
C SER A 41 -18.91 -0.24 28.08
N TRP A 42 -19.80 0.66 27.64
CA TRP A 42 -21.24 0.39 27.62
C TRP A 42 -21.61 -0.79 26.71
N TRP A 43 -20.87 -0.99 25.63
CA TRP A 43 -21.03 -2.18 24.80
C TRP A 43 -20.73 -3.46 25.57
N GLU A 44 -19.57 -3.52 26.22
CA GLU A 44 -19.17 -4.72 26.97
C GLU A 44 -20.14 -5.01 28.11
N ALA A 45 -20.54 -3.99 28.88
CA ALA A 45 -21.53 -4.14 29.94
C ALA A 45 -22.86 -4.70 29.42
N ARG A 46 -23.35 -4.19 28.28
CA ARG A 46 -24.55 -4.71 27.62
C ARG A 46 -24.34 -6.13 27.12
N PHE A 47 -23.23 -6.41 26.44
CA PHE A 47 -22.96 -7.74 25.90
C PHE A 47 -22.92 -8.80 27.01
N ARG A 48 -22.19 -8.54 28.11
CA ARG A 48 -22.16 -9.42 29.29
C ARG A 48 -23.56 -9.64 29.86
N ALA A 49 -24.33 -8.55 30.04
CA ALA A 49 -25.71 -8.64 30.51
C ALA A 49 -26.60 -9.47 29.58
N ARG A 50 -26.43 -9.37 28.25
CA ARG A 50 -27.14 -10.21 27.27
C ARG A 50 -26.70 -11.66 27.42
N ALA A 51 -25.40 -11.93 27.43
CA ALA A 51 -24.87 -13.30 27.43
C ALA A 51 -25.33 -14.09 28.66
N THR A 52 -25.45 -13.42 29.81
CA THR A 52 -25.80 -14.06 31.08
C THR A 52 -27.21 -13.77 31.58
N ALA A 53 -28.08 -13.17 30.75
CA ALA A 53 -29.46 -12.90 31.12
C ALA A 53 -30.17 -14.20 31.50
N ASP A 54 -30.96 -14.14 32.58
CA ASP A 54 -31.92 -15.20 32.87
C ASP A 54 -32.98 -15.21 31.77
N ARG A 55 -33.38 -16.40 31.31
CA ARG A 55 -34.33 -16.59 30.22
C ARG A 55 -35.45 -17.55 30.59
N ASN A 56 -35.64 -17.80 31.87
CA ASN A 56 -36.66 -18.71 32.37
C ASN A 56 -38.05 -18.06 32.46
N GLU A 57 -38.26 -16.89 31.85
CA GLU A 57 -39.56 -16.22 31.88
C GLU A 57 -40.62 -16.97 31.06
N PRO A 58 -41.89 -17.00 31.50
CA PRO A 58 -42.98 -17.50 30.66
C PRO A 58 -43.12 -16.65 29.38
N ASN A 59 -43.60 -17.26 28.30
CA ASN A 59 -43.92 -16.60 27.01
C ASN A 59 -42.74 -16.13 26.14
N ARG A 60 -41.58 -16.82 26.17
CA ARG A 60 -40.51 -16.64 25.17
C ARG A 60 -40.85 -17.30 23.83
N ASN A 61 -41.84 -16.76 23.13
CA ASN A 61 -42.19 -17.17 21.77
C ASN A 61 -41.38 -16.32 20.76
N ASN A 62 -41.39 -16.69 19.46
CA ASN A 62 -40.74 -15.89 18.40
C ASN A 62 -39.26 -15.55 18.69
N ILE A 63 -38.47 -16.56 19.05
CA ILE A 63 -37.04 -16.39 19.39
C ILE A 63 -36.24 -16.08 18.12
N ASP A 64 -35.48 -15.00 18.18
CA ASP A 64 -34.46 -14.61 17.20
C ASP A 64 -33.06 -14.63 17.87
N THR A 65 -32.02 -14.39 17.09
CA THR A 65 -30.63 -14.32 17.56
C THR A 65 -30.00 -13.00 17.14
N ILE A 66 -29.53 -12.21 18.11
CA ILE A 66 -28.79 -10.97 17.88
C ILE A 66 -27.42 -11.12 18.54
N ASP A 67 -26.35 -10.85 17.80
CA ASP A 67 -24.96 -11.01 18.27
C ASP A 67 -24.66 -12.43 18.80
N GLY A 68 -25.32 -13.45 18.22
CA GLY A 68 -25.21 -14.85 18.67
C GLY A 68 -25.99 -15.19 19.95
N ILE A 69 -26.79 -14.25 20.47
CA ILE A 69 -27.52 -14.37 21.73
C ILE A 69 -29.04 -14.39 21.48
N HIS A 70 -29.74 -15.32 22.15
CA HIS A 70 -31.20 -15.42 22.06
C HIS A 70 -31.90 -14.14 22.53
N TRP A 71 -32.76 -13.63 21.66
CA TRP A 71 -33.63 -12.48 21.85
C TRP A 71 -35.07 -12.90 21.54
N CYS A 72 -36.06 -12.34 22.24
CA CYS A 72 -37.45 -12.49 21.84
C CYS A 72 -38.17 -11.15 21.92
N LYS A 73 -39.23 -10.99 21.12
CA LYS A 73 -39.95 -9.71 21.01
C LYS A 73 -40.61 -9.30 22.33
N GLU A 74 -41.10 -10.27 23.09
CA GLU A 74 -41.89 -10.07 24.29
C GLU A 74 -41.04 -9.87 25.55
N ASN A 75 -39.79 -10.36 25.59
CA ASN A 75 -38.92 -10.30 26.79
C ASN A 75 -37.48 -9.85 26.49
N GLY A 76 -37.21 -9.38 25.27
CA GLY A 76 -35.88 -8.96 24.83
C GLY A 76 -34.81 -10.04 25.06
N PHE A 77 -33.68 -9.63 25.63
CA PHE A 77 -32.62 -10.58 26.02
C PHE A 77 -32.89 -11.36 27.31
N GLY A 78 -33.95 -11.03 28.06
CA GLY A 78 -34.27 -11.59 29.37
C GLY A 78 -33.87 -10.68 30.54
N ILE A 79 -34.00 -11.21 31.76
CA ILE A 79 -33.72 -10.49 33.01
C ILE A 79 -32.21 -10.41 33.28
N ILE A 80 -31.70 -9.20 33.52
CA ILE A 80 -30.29 -8.99 33.84
C ILE A 80 -29.94 -9.57 35.22
N ASN A 81 -29.05 -10.56 35.24
CA ASN A 81 -28.35 -11.01 36.44
C ASN A 81 -26.97 -10.35 36.53
N VAL A 82 -26.86 -9.32 37.38
CA VAL A 82 -25.64 -8.52 37.54
C VAL A 82 -24.44 -9.34 38.01
N ALA A 83 -24.64 -10.28 38.94
CA ALA A 83 -23.56 -11.11 39.47
C ALA A 83 -22.97 -12.01 38.37
N ASN A 84 -23.83 -12.65 37.58
CA ASN A 84 -23.39 -13.49 36.47
C ASN A 84 -22.69 -12.66 35.37
N ALA A 85 -23.21 -11.47 35.05
CA ALA A 85 -22.60 -10.60 34.04
C ALA A 85 -21.19 -10.13 34.45
N ILE A 86 -21.00 -9.81 35.73
CA ILE A 86 -19.68 -9.48 36.30
C ILE A 86 -18.75 -10.69 36.26
N ALA A 87 -19.27 -11.89 36.54
CA ALA A 87 -18.51 -13.15 36.53
C ALA A 87 -18.32 -13.75 35.11
N TYR A 88 -18.84 -13.14 34.05
CA TYR A 88 -18.73 -13.66 32.69
C TYR A 88 -17.28 -13.71 32.23
N THR A 89 -16.83 -14.89 31.77
CA THR A 89 -15.46 -15.15 31.30
C THR A 89 -15.36 -15.49 29.82
N GLY A 90 -16.48 -15.49 29.09
CA GLY A 90 -16.46 -15.72 27.64
C GLY A 90 -15.90 -14.53 26.88
N ASP A 91 -15.64 -14.73 25.59
CA ASP A 91 -15.12 -13.68 24.73
C ASP A 91 -16.14 -12.54 24.58
N ILE A 92 -15.63 -11.30 24.63
CA ILE A 92 -16.41 -10.10 24.35
C ILE A 92 -16.15 -9.73 22.88
N PRO A 93 -17.16 -9.85 21.99
CA PRO A 93 -16.99 -9.41 20.61
C PRO A 93 -16.71 -7.91 20.55
N LEU A 94 -16.03 -7.50 19.49
CA LEU A 94 -15.76 -6.09 19.22
C LEU A 94 -17.08 -5.32 19.12
N ASP A 95 -17.12 -4.10 19.68
CA ASP A 95 -18.30 -3.23 19.60
C ASP A 95 -18.64 -2.94 18.13
N PRO A 96 -19.76 -3.45 17.60
CA PRO A 96 -20.15 -3.26 16.20
C PRO A 96 -20.65 -1.84 15.93
N TYR A 97 -20.91 -1.05 16.97
CA TYR A 97 -21.37 0.33 16.88
C TYR A 97 -20.26 1.35 17.11
N ARG A 98 -19.07 0.89 17.50
CA ARG A 98 -17.91 1.77 17.66
C ARG A 98 -17.37 2.14 16.29
N ARG A 99 -17.15 3.44 16.08
CA ARG A 99 -16.46 3.94 14.90
C ARG A 99 -15.02 3.43 14.96
N ARG A 100 -14.58 2.71 13.93
CA ARG A 100 -13.21 2.20 13.78
C ARG A 100 -12.54 2.85 12.61
N ILE A 101 -11.23 2.98 12.68
CA ILE A 101 -10.46 3.34 11.49
C ILE A 101 -10.63 2.25 10.42
N GLY A 102 -10.80 2.67 9.18
CA GLY A 102 -10.93 1.77 8.03
C GLY A 102 -9.59 1.18 7.61
N ASP A 103 -9.66 0.27 6.65
CA ASP A 103 -8.48 -0.34 6.05
C ASP A 103 -7.66 0.69 5.29
N VAL A 104 -6.33 0.50 5.30
CA VAL A 104 -5.42 1.32 4.51
C VAL A 104 -5.60 1.03 3.03
N GLY A 105 -5.60 2.08 2.21
CA GLY A 105 -5.65 1.96 0.75
C GLY A 105 -4.26 1.94 0.13
N SER A 106 -4.17 2.43 -1.11
CA SER A 106 -2.94 2.41 -1.90
C SER A 106 -2.11 3.66 -1.69
N LEU A 107 -0.78 3.49 -1.66
CA LEU A 107 0.20 4.57 -1.84
C LEU A 107 0.70 4.55 -3.28
N THR A 108 0.45 5.63 -4.01
CA THR A 108 0.90 5.81 -5.40
C THR A 108 2.06 6.78 -5.45
N LEU A 109 3.20 6.30 -5.93
CA LEU A 109 4.39 7.11 -6.18
C LEU A 109 4.58 7.27 -7.70
N THR A 110 4.51 8.50 -8.19
CA THR A 110 4.68 8.81 -9.62
C THR A 110 5.97 9.57 -9.83
N ARG A 111 6.89 8.99 -10.61
CA ARG A 111 8.16 9.63 -10.96
C ARG A 111 7.98 10.64 -12.10
N ALA A 112 8.52 11.84 -11.91
CA ALA A 112 8.72 12.84 -12.97
C ALA A 112 10.23 12.97 -13.34
N GLU A 113 10.66 14.09 -13.93
CA GLU A 113 12.06 14.32 -14.31
C GLU A 113 12.95 14.71 -13.12
N ASP A 114 12.38 15.37 -12.12
CA ASP A 114 13.08 15.95 -10.97
C ASP A 114 12.36 15.76 -9.62
N TYR A 115 11.13 15.23 -9.59
CA TYR A 115 10.39 14.96 -8.37
C TYR A 115 9.55 13.66 -8.40
N ILE A 116 9.26 13.12 -7.21
CA ILE A 116 8.32 12.03 -6.98
C ILE A 116 7.02 12.65 -6.46
N SER A 117 5.91 12.47 -7.18
CA SER A 117 4.57 12.79 -6.67
C SER A 117 4.09 11.67 -5.75
N ILE A 118 3.56 12.04 -4.59
CA ILE A 118 3.10 11.15 -3.53
C ILE A 118 1.59 11.35 -3.38
N ALA A 119 0.82 10.33 -3.73
CA ALA A 119 -0.63 10.34 -3.60
C ALA A 119 -1.08 9.08 -2.85
N TYR A 120 -2.12 9.20 -2.03
CA TYR A 120 -2.63 8.08 -1.25
C TYR A 120 -4.15 8.13 -1.11
N ASP A 121 -4.75 6.96 -0.95
CA ASP A 121 -6.20 6.82 -0.82
C ASP A 121 -6.70 7.34 0.54
N GLU A 122 -7.89 7.93 0.55
CA GLU A 122 -8.58 8.30 1.78
C GLU A 122 -8.96 7.05 2.59
N ILE A 123 -8.75 7.12 3.91
CA ILE A 123 -9.07 6.03 4.84
C ILE A 123 -10.34 6.38 5.60
N THR A 124 -11.29 5.45 5.62
CA THR A 124 -12.58 5.65 6.30
C THR A 124 -12.37 5.97 7.79
N ASN A 125 -13.05 7.01 8.27
CA ASN A 125 -12.97 7.53 9.64
C ASN A 125 -11.59 8.08 10.07
N ALA A 126 -10.58 8.14 9.19
CA ALA A 126 -9.33 8.82 9.51
C ALA A 126 -9.59 10.32 9.72
N THR A 127 -9.04 10.86 10.82
CA THR A 127 -9.10 12.29 11.17
C THR A 127 -7.85 13.04 10.73
N SER A 128 -6.73 12.34 10.57
CA SER A 128 -5.48 12.86 10.02
C SER A 128 -4.66 11.72 9.43
N TYR A 129 -3.57 12.05 8.75
CA TYR A 129 -2.64 11.08 8.16
C TYR A 129 -1.24 11.30 8.69
N GLU A 130 -0.49 10.21 8.80
CA GLU A 130 0.95 10.22 9.04
C GLU A 130 1.61 9.67 7.78
N VAL A 131 2.49 10.47 7.17
CA VAL A 131 3.28 10.08 6.00
C VAL A 131 4.75 10.15 6.41
N GLN A 132 5.53 9.16 6.02
CA GLN A 132 6.94 9.04 6.38
C GLN A 132 7.79 8.65 5.17
N MET A 133 9.03 9.10 5.19
CA MET A 133 10.06 8.74 4.22
C MET A 133 11.22 8.03 4.93
N GLU A 134 11.75 6.98 4.32
CA GLU A 134 12.95 6.30 4.83
C GLU A 134 14.20 7.12 4.49
N THR A 135 14.94 7.54 5.51
CA THR A 135 16.24 8.22 5.39
C THR A 135 17.25 7.47 6.25
N ASP A 136 18.36 7.02 5.66
CA ASP A 136 19.42 6.30 6.38
C ASP A 136 18.95 5.11 7.23
N GLY A 137 17.88 4.43 6.78
CA GLY A 137 17.29 3.27 7.47
C GLY A 137 16.31 3.62 8.59
N GLU A 138 16.02 4.90 8.80
CA GLU A 138 15.02 5.39 9.75
C GLU A 138 13.83 6.02 9.02
N TRP A 139 12.64 5.92 9.62
CA TRP A 139 11.44 6.54 9.09
C TRP A 139 11.22 7.91 9.71
N ILE A 140 11.21 8.94 8.88
CA ILE A 140 11.07 10.34 9.29
C ILE A 140 9.76 10.88 8.75
N ASP A 141 9.07 11.70 9.53
CA ASP A 141 7.83 12.36 9.12
C ASP A 141 8.02 13.23 7.87
N TYR A 142 7.07 13.12 6.95
CA TYR A 142 7.05 13.83 5.68
C TYR A 142 5.66 14.42 5.43
N THR A 143 5.57 15.68 5.02
CA THR A 143 4.28 16.40 4.95
C THR A 143 3.96 16.95 3.57
N GLU A 144 4.87 16.85 2.62
CA GLU A 144 4.68 17.37 1.27
C GLU A 144 4.08 16.30 0.35
N SER A 145 3.39 16.73 -0.70
CA SER A 145 2.85 15.83 -1.73
C SER A 145 3.86 15.50 -2.84
N THR A 146 5.05 16.10 -2.79
CA THR A 146 6.09 15.91 -3.79
C THR A 146 7.46 15.91 -3.14
N TYR A 147 8.32 14.97 -3.52
CA TYR A 147 9.72 14.91 -3.08
C TYR A 147 10.68 15.17 -4.23
N THR A 148 11.43 16.27 -4.16
CA THR A 148 12.53 16.55 -5.10
C THR A 148 13.78 15.81 -4.64
N TRP A 149 14.22 14.82 -5.40
CA TRP A 149 15.44 14.10 -5.06
C TRP A 149 16.67 14.94 -5.40
N THR A 150 17.71 14.80 -4.57
CA THR A 150 19.03 15.36 -4.84
C THR A 150 19.96 14.34 -5.49
N GLU A 151 19.68 13.04 -5.31
CA GLU A 151 20.52 11.95 -5.79
C GLU A 151 19.69 10.90 -6.53
N LYS A 152 20.36 10.08 -7.34
CA LYS A 152 19.75 8.89 -7.96
C LYS A 152 19.80 7.76 -6.95
N GLY A 153 18.71 6.99 -6.84
CA GLY A 153 18.59 5.99 -5.80
C GLY A 153 17.18 5.44 -5.64
N THR A 154 16.98 4.71 -4.55
CA THR A 154 15.68 4.15 -4.18
C THR A 154 15.14 4.93 -3.00
N TYR A 155 13.92 5.45 -3.14
CA TYR A 155 13.22 6.20 -2.11
C TYR A 155 12.00 5.42 -1.66
N LYS A 156 11.84 5.27 -0.35
CA LYS A 156 10.68 4.59 0.23
C LYS A 156 9.82 5.56 1.02
N PHE A 157 8.52 5.41 0.83
CA PHE A 157 7.50 6.17 1.54
C PHE A 157 6.52 5.21 2.16
N ARG A 158 5.90 5.65 3.25
CA ARG A 158 4.76 4.95 3.83
C ARG A 158 3.73 5.93 4.36
N TYR A 159 2.48 5.52 4.39
CA TYR A 159 1.41 6.30 5.01
C TYR A 159 0.47 5.41 5.83
N ARG A 160 -0.16 6.02 6.83
CA ARG A 160 -1.28 5.45 7.59
C ARG A 160 -2.26 6.52 8.01
N GLY A 161 -3.50 6.11 8.27
CA GLY A 161 -4.51 6.95 8.86
C GLY A 161 -4.42 6.95 10.38
N LYS A 162 -4.82 8.06 10.98
CA LYS A 162 -5.02 8.22 12.42
C LYS A 162 -6.46 8.65 12.67
N MET A 163 -7.17 7.92 13.51
CA MET A 163 -8.51 8.27 13.99
C MET A 163 -8.44 8.64 15.46
N VAL A 164 -9.03 9.78 15.83
CA VAL A 164 -9.38 10.09 17.21
C VAL A 164 -10.86 9.73 17.39
N ASP A 165 -11.13 8.72 18.22
CA ASP A 165 -12.49 8.28 18.55
C ASP A 165 -13.24 9.45 19.24
N PRO A 166 -14.33 9.95 18.66
CA PRO A 166 -15.04 11.11 19.20
C PRO A 166 -15.73 10.82 20.54
N ASP A 167 -15.98 9.55 20.88
CA ASP A 167 -16.76 9.17 22.05
C ASP A 167 -15.89 9.09 23.33
N ASN A 168 -14.59 8.82 23.18
CA ASN A 168 -13.69 8.58 24.31
C ASN A 168 -12.28 9.19 24.15
N GLY A 169 -11.96 9.77 22.99
CA GLY A 169 -10.66 10.38 22.69
C GLY A 169 -9.53 9.38 22.42
N ASN A 170 -9.82 8.07 22.37
CA ASN A 170 -8.82 7.06 22.07
C ASN A 170 -8.29 7.22 20.64
N ILE A 171 -7.01 6.92 20.46
CA ILE A 171 -6.35 6.98 19.15
C ILE A 171 -6.29 5.57 18.56
N GLU A 172 -6.72 5.43 17.32
CA GLU A 172 -6.56 4.22 16.52
C GLU A 172 -5.80 4.55 15.23
N TYR A 173 -5.02 3.58 14.77
CA TYR A 173 -4.19 3.68 13.58
C TYR A 173 -4.59 2.58 12.60
N SER A 174 -4.60 2.91 11.30
CA SER A 174 -4.61 1.87 10.28
C SER A 174 -3.26 1.17 10.22
N GLU A 175 -3.21 0.07 9.48
CA GLU A 175 -1.95 -0.49 9.00
C GLU A 175 -1.20 0.53 8.14
N TRP A 176 0.11 0.28 7.96
CA TRP A 176 0.93 1.04 7.02
C TRP A 176 0.74 0.52 5.60
N ALA A 177 0.63 1.43 4.65
CA ALA A 177 0.87 1.15 3.25
C ALA A 177 2.22 1.74 2.85
N GLU A 178 3.05 0.93 2.20
CA GLU A 178 4.40 1.30 1.79
C GLU A 178 4.53 1.34 0.26
N GLY A 179 5.39 2.22 -0.22
CA GLY A 179 5.65 2.44 -1.63
C GLY A 179 7.14 2.70 -1.84
N THR A 180 7.65 2.29 -3.00
CA THR A 180 9.05 2.51 -3.38
C THR A 180 9.12 3.15 -4.76
N ALA A 181 9.92 4.20 -4.89
CA ALA A 181 10.23 4.85 -6.14
C ALA A 181 11.74 4.70 -6.44
N VAL A 182 12.06 4.17 -7.61
CA VAL A 182 13.45 4.03 -8.07
C VAL A 182 13.75 5.13 -9.07
N ILE A 183 14.68 6.00 -8.70
CA ILE A 183 15.18 7.10 -9.52
C ILE A 183 16.48 6.66 -10.18
N THR A 184 16.37 6.24 -11.44
CA THR A 184 17.51 5.86 -12.29
C THR A 184 17.94 7.03 -13.18
N MET A 185 19.17 6.98 -13.68
CA MET A 185 19.61 7.89 -14.73
C MET A 185 18.83 7.62 -16.03
N THR A 186 18.60 8.66 -16.84
CA THR A 186 17.91 8.52 -18.13
C THR A 186 18.93 8.46 -19.26
N PRO A 187 18.95 7.40 -20.08
CA PRO A 187 19.82 7.34 -21.25
C PRO A 187 19.37 8.34 -22.32
N GLY A 188 20.34 8.91 -23.03
CA GLY A 188 20.09 9.74 -24.20
C GLY A 188 20.03 8.91 -25.49
N THR A 189 20.36 9.56 -26.59
CA THR A 189 20.35 8.92 -27.92
C THR A 189 21.62 8.12 -28.18
N ILE A 190 21.48 7.02 -28.92
CA ILE A 190 22.57 6.26 -29.52
C ILE A 190 22.50 6.39 -31.04
N THR A 191 23.63 6.72 -31.65
CA THR A 191 23.78 6.83 -33.09
C THR A 191 24.81 5.83 -33.57
N VAL A 192 24.48 5.10 -34.64
CA VAL A 192 25.39 4.12 -35.24
C VAL A 192 25.51 4.39 -36.72
N THR A 193 26.74 4.41 -37.23
CA THR A 193 27.07 4.57 -38.65
C THR A 193 28.10 3.54 -39.06
N ASN A 194 28.17 3.20 -40.35
CA ASN A 194 29.30 2.41 -40.86
C ASN A 194 30.52 3.35 -40.94
N SER A 195 31.59 3.10 -40.17
CA SER A 195 32.82 3.93 -40.22
C SER A 195 33.70 3.60 -41.41
N ASN A 196 33.70 2.34 -41.83
CA ASN A 196 34.39 1.85 -43.01
C ASN A 196 33.65 0.61 -43.55
N TYR A 197 34.30 -0.18 -44.42
CA TYR A 197 33.68 -1.36 -45.02
C TYR A 197 33.44 -2.52 -44.05
N THR A 198 34.11 -2.54 -42.90
CA THR A 198 34.07 -3.67 -41.96
C THR A 198 33.54 -3.31 -40.59
N ASP A 199 33.41 -2.04 -40.26
CA ASP A 199 33.23 -1.59 -38.87
C ASP A 199 32.05 -0.62 -38.72
N ASN A 200 31.44 -0.66 -37.54
CA ASN A 200 30.41 0.28 -37.12
C ASN A 200 30.99 1.27 -36.10
N SER A 201 30.77 2.55 -36.34
CA SER A 201 31.02 3.63 -35.38
C SER A 201 29.76 3.87 -34.55
N ILE A 202 29.91 3.82 -33.24
CA ILE A 202 28.85 4.03 -32.26
C ILE A 202 29.17 5.30 -31.49
N THR A 203 28.21 6.22 -31.43
CA THR A 203 28.28 7.44 -30.64
C THR A 203 27.09 7.47 -29.69
N ILE A 204 27.34 7.67 -28.40
CA ILE A 204 26.32 7.75 -27.36
C ILE A 204 26.30 9.15 -26.75
N GLN A 205 25.11 9.62 -26.40
CA GLN A 205 24.96 10.85 -25.67
C GLN A 205 25.38 10.66 -24.21
N ALA A 206 26.10 11.65 -23.66
CA ALA A 206 26.47 11.66 -22.26
C ALA A 206 25.22 11.62 -21.38
N ILE A 207 25.26 10.77 -20.35
CA ILE A 207 24.22 10.68 -19.33
C ILE A 207 24.67 11.53 -18.15
N GLN A 208 23.78 12.37 -17.63
CA GLN A 208 24.06 13.16 -16.44
C GLN A 208 24.33 12.25 -15.24
N ASP A 209 25.29 12.64 -14.39
CA ASP A 209 25.73 11.91 -13.18
C ASP A 209 26.28 10.50 -13.46
N CYS A 210 26.68 10.23 -14.71
CA CYS A 210 27.21 8.94 -15.12
C CYS A 210 28.74 8.90 -15.03
N SER A 211 29.29 7.82 -14.47
CA SER A 211 30.73 7.60 -14.36
C SER A 211 31.29 6.76 -15.50
N ASP A 212 30.53 5.78 -16.00
CA ASP A 212 30.93 4.88 -17.09
C ASP A 212 29.75 4.47 -17.95
N TYR A 213 30.03 3.91 -19.12
CA TYR A 213 29.02 3.43 -20.03
C TYR A 213 29.21 1.95 -20.34
N GLU A 214 28.11 1.28 -20.65
CA GLU A 214 28.16 -0.07 -21.21
C GLU A 214 27.39 -0.08 -22.52
N ILE A 215 28.08 -0.44 -23.61
CA ILE A 215 27.45 -0.70 -24.90
C ILE A 215 27.26 -2.20 -25.06
N PHE A 216 26.08 -2.59 -25.50
CA PHE A 216 25.73 -3.97 -25.81
C PHE A 216 25.30 -4.09 -27.27
N ARG A 217 25.64 -5.21 -27.89
CA ARG A 217 25.33 -5.57 -29.27
C ARG A 217 24.61 -6.90 -29.35
N LYS A 218 23.62 -7.05 -30.23
CA LYS A 218 23.13 -8.35 -30.71
C LYS A 218 23.12 -8.40 -32.23
N VAL A 219 23.14 -9.61 -32.78
CA VAL A 219 23.11 -9.87 -34.23
C VAL A 219 21.84 -10.62 -34.55
N GLY A 220 20.95 -10.02 -35.34
CA GLY A 220 19.63 -10.59 -35.60
C GLY A 220 18.87 -10.92 -34.31
N GLY A 221 18.40 -12.17 -34.18
CA GLY A 221 17.65 -12.65 -33.01
C GLY A 221 18.50 -13.14 -31.83
N SER A 222 19.82 -12.90 -31.82
CA SER A 222 20.69 -13.36 -30.73
C SER A 222 20.49 -12.57 -29.44
N ASN A 223 21.05 -13.08 -28.34
CA ASN A 223 21.18 -12.32 -27.10
C ASN A 223 22.19 -11.18 -27.26
N PHE A 224 22.03 -10.15 -26.43
CA PHE A 224 22.96 -9.04 -26.32
C PHE A 224 24.27 -9.47 -25.63
N ILE A 225 25.40 -9.05 -26.19
CA ILE A 225 26.75 -9.20 -25.65
C ILE A 225 27.37 -7.82 -25.38
N LYS A 226 28.18 -7.71 -24.32
CA LYS A 226 28.85 -6.46 -23.92
C LYS A 226 30.06 -6.19 -24.82
N LEU A 227 30.17 -4.98 -25.37
CA LEU A 227 31.32 -4.54 -26.19
C LEU A 227 32.37 -3.76 -25.38
N THR A 228 31.98 -3.20 -24.24
CA THR A 228 32.82 -2.39 -23.32
C THR A 228 33.32 -1.07 -23.92
N THR A 229 32.97 0.06 -23.28
CA THR A 229 33.59 1.36 -23.58
C THR A 229 33.64 2.20 -22.30
N SER A 230 34.69 3.00 -22.12
CA SER A 230 34.75 4.03 -21.07
C SER A 230 34.46 5.42 -21.61
N GLY A 231 34.09 5.53 -22.89
CA GLY A 231 33.91 6.80 -23.59
C GLY A 231 32.57 6.90 -24.31
N LEU A 232 32.32 8.08 -24.88
CA LEU A 232 31.09 8.38 -25.62
C LEU A 232 31.10 7.84 -27.04
N THR A 233 32.20 7.23 -27.47
CA THR A 233 32.34 6.61 -28.78
C THR A 233 32.93 5.21 -28.65
N HIS A 234 32.60 4.34 -29.60
CA HIS A 234 33.15 3.01 -29.73
C HIS A 234 33.17 2.59 -31.20
N THR A 235 34.22 1.88 -31.62
CA THR A 235 34.28 1.25 -32.93
C THR A 235 34.12 -0.24 -32.75
N ASP A 236 33.03 -0.79 -33.28
CA ASP A 236 32.76 -2.21 -33.30
C ASP A 236 33.27 -2.79 -34.63
N ALA A 237 34.33 -3.60 -34.55
CA ALA A 237 35.01 -4.16 -35.71
C ALA A 237 34.31 -5.43 -36.23
N ASP A 238 34.59 -5.76 -37.50
CA ASP A 238 34.12 -6.98 -38.17
C ASP A 238 32.58 -7.13 -38.25
N THR A 239 31.89 -5.99 -38.34
CA THR A 239 30.43 -5.86 -38.41
C THR A 239 29.89 -5.92 -39.84
N VAL A 240 30.29 -6.90 -40.63
CA VAL A 240 29.86 -7.07 -42.03
C VAL A 240 28.59 -7.91 -42.17
N ASN A 241 27.84 -7.74 -43.27
CA ASN A 241 26.74 -8.60 -43.77
C ASN A 241 25.50 -8.82 -42.88
N PHE A 242 25.52 -8.44 -41.60
CA PHE A 242 24.42 -8.70 -40.67
C PHE A 242 23.71 -7.41 -40.23
N ILE A 243 22.53 -7.59 -39.64
CA ILE A 243 21.83 -6.52 -38.92
C ILE A 243 22.29 -6.56 -37.48
N TYR A 244 22.81 -5.43 -37.03
CA TYR A 244 23.30 -5.23 -35.68
C TYR A 244 22.34 -4.31 -34.94
N HIS A 245 22.03 -4.67 -33.70
CA HIS A 245 21.28 -3.85 -32.78
C HIS A 245 22.19 -3.46 -31.64
N TYR A 246 22.16 -2.18 -31.30
CA TYR A 246 22.98 -1.59 -30.24
C TYR A 246 22.09 -0.89 -29.24
N ARG A 247 22.44 -1.01 -27.97
CA ARG A 247 21.88 -0.22 -26.89
C ARG A 247 22.97 0.09 -25.89
N TYR A 248 22.78 1.15 -25.12
CA TYR A 248 23.71 1.48 -24.06
C TYR A 248 22.98 1.83 -22.77
N ARG A 249 23.72 1.77 -21.67
CA ARG A 249 23.31 2.32 -20.39
C ARG A 249 24.50 2.95 -19.69
N GLY A 250 24.21 3.90 -18.81
CA GLY A 250 25.16 4.51 -17.92
C GLY A 250 25.27 3.75 -16.60
N TYR A 251 26.41 3.89 -15.94
CA TYR A 251 26.69 3.40 -14.60
C TYR A 251 27.28 4.53 -13.76
N ASN A 252 26.73 4.73 -12.57
CA ASN A 252 27.25 5.67 -11.59
C ASN A 252 27.99 4.88 -10.49
N ARG A 253 29.31 5.10 -10.37
CA ARG A 253 30.16 4.40 -9.42
C ARG A 253 29.91 4.80 -7.96
N TYR A 254 29.41 6.01 -7.72
CA TYR A 254 29.23 6.55 -6.39
C TYR A 254 28.11 5.84 -5.63
N ASN A 255 26.98 5.59 -6.29
CA ASN A 255 25.81 4.95 -5.71
C ASN A 255 25.50 3.54 -6.28
N ASN A 256 26.34 3.03 -7.19
CA ASN A 256 26.20 1.70 -7.82
C ASN A 256 24.86 1.52 -8.56
N VAL A 257 24.36 2.59 -9.20
CA VAL A 257 23.09 2.60 -9.95
C VAL A 257 23.35 2.58 -11.45
N TYR A 258 22.56 1.79 -12.18
CA TYR A 258 22.52 1.82 -13.64
C TYR A 258 21.39 2.73 -14.14
N SER A 259 21.59 3.35 -15.30
CA SER A 259 20.48 3.95 -16.06
C SER A 259 19.56 2.86 -16.60
N GLU A 260 18.39 3.28 -17.06
CA GLU A 260 17.63 2.47 -18.02
C GLU A 260 18.46 2.20 -19.28
N TRP A 261 18.05 1.20 -20.07
CA TRP A 261 18.61 1.00 -21.41
C TRP A 261 18.13 2.10 -22.36
N SER A 262 19.02 2.59 -23.22
CA SER A 262 18.62 3.40 -24.36
C SER A 262 17.67 2.64 -25.28
N GLU A 263 16.97 3.39 -26.13
CA GLU A 263 16.37 2.82 -27.33
C GLU A 263 17.42 2.06 -28.17
N GLU A 264 16.96 1.04 -28.92
CA GLU A 264 17.83 0.26 -29.79
C GLU A 264 18.16 1.05 -31.07
N ALA A 265 19.45 1.26 -31.35
CA ALA A 265 19.91 1.67 -32.67
C ALA A 265 20.14 0.42 -33.54
N VAL A 266 19.62 0.46 -34.76
CA VAL A 266 19.71 -0.66 -35.71
C VAL A 266 20.47 -0.22 -36.94
N ILE A 267 21.46 -1.01 -37.34
CA ILE A 267 22.21 -0.77 -38.57
C ILE A 267 22.46 -2.08 -39.31
N ARG A 268 22.47 -1.99 -40.64
CA ARG A 268 22.96 -3.07 -41.50
C ARG A 268 24.43 -2.84 -41.79
N GLY A 269 25.25 -3.81 -41.41
CA GLY A 269 26.67 -3.85 -41.77
C GLY A 269 26.86 -3.88 -43.28
N MET A 270 27.92 -3.23 -43.76
CA MET A 270 28.19 -3.20 -45.20
C MET A 270 28.41 -4.61 -45.77
N PRO A 271 27.91 -4.89 -47.00
CA PRO A 271 28.13 -6.18 -47.65
C PRO A 271 29.59 -6.32 -48.12
N LEU A 272 30.20 -7.49 -47.88
CA LEU A 272 31.61 -7.76 -48.21
C LEU A 272 31.97 -7.51 -49.70
N PHE A 273 30.98 -7.61 -50.59
CA PHE A 273 31.17 -7.51 -52.04
C PHE A 273 31.40 -6.08 -52.56
N GLN A 274 31.20 -5.03 -51.76
CA GLN A 274 31.58 -3.66 -52.15
C GLN A 274 33.10 -3.45 -52.21
N LYS A 275 33.91 -4.36 -51.63
CA LYS A 275 35.37 -4.36 -51.70
C LYS A 275 35.93 -4.62 -53.10
N LEU A 276 35.21 -5.35 -53.97
CA LEU A 276 35.72 -5.72 -55.30
C LEU A 276 35.57 -4.61 -56.35
N SER A 277 34.67 -3.65 -56.15
CA SER A 277 34.31 -2.67 -57.19
C SER A 277 35.26 -1.48 -57.31
N ILE A 278 36.16 -1.27 -56.34
CA ILE A 278 37.08 -0.12 -56.30
C ILE A 278 38.50 -0.52 -56.72
N VAL A 279 38.97 -1.70 -56.33
CA VAL A 279 40.32 -2.18 -56.72
C VAL A 279 40.42 -2.39 -58.25
N VAL A 280 39.31 -2.68 -58.93
CA VAL A 280 39.29 -2.86 -60.39
C VAL A 280 39.34 -1.52 -61.16
N LYS A 281 39.06 -0.38 -60.52
CA LYS A 281 39.13 0.94 -61.19
C LYS A 281 40.53 1.57 -61.20
N GLU A 282 41.49 1.03 -60.46
CA GLU A 282 42.89 1.51 -60.46
C GLU A 282 43.82 0.68 -61.36
N GLN A 283 43.30 -0.30 -62.12
CA GLN A 283 44.10 -1.16 -63.01
C GLN A 283 43.57 -1.27 -64.46
N ILE A 284 42.85 -0.26 -64.97
CA ILE A 284 42.53 -0.15 -66.40
C ILE A 284 42.97 1.21 -66.92
#